data_AF-A0A1F9QQZ7-F1
#
_entry.id   AF-A0A1F9QQZ7-F1
#
_cell.length_a   1.000
_cell.length_b   1.000
_cell.length_c   1.000
_cell.angle_alpha   90.00
_cell.angle_beta   90.00
_cell.angle_gamma   90.00
#
_symmetry.space_group_name_H-M   'P 1'
#
loop_
_entity.id
_entity.type
_entity.pdbx_description
1 polymer ?
#
loop_
_entity_poly.entity_id
_entity_poly.type
_entity_poly.pdbx_seq_one_letter_code
_entity_poly.pdbx_strand_id
1 'polypeptide(L)'
;MEDYMNRKLMMALGMLALAAAPAVYAAAPKLDESKDIGQTRDLDAAGDADEAPAWQNEQPGGMGGGAMGLGRGQGGQRGMAGMRGGMGAGVMGPGRGQGNMMGMKGGMGGRGFMDETEVLPVIKKYDPAFAAKLEELKTTAPQKYRMAVMMTGKMIGMSRMENDESLAAAAVKAGALEFGVRELSAKYDKAAEAGKAGIKAELKLKVAELFDLRLKGQELRIRRMEKDVAKLKSNLESRKANKAKIVEERLGQLTGEGYGW
;
A
#
# COMPACT_ATOMS: atom_id res chain seq x y z
N MET A 1 42.30 1.72 38.13
CA MET A 1 43.03 2.71 37.30
C MET A 1 43.26 2.23 35.85
N GLU A 2 43.03 0.96 35.54
CA GLU A 2 43.21 0.40 34.18
C GLU A 2 42.12 0.80 33.17
N ASP A 3 40.90 1.14 33.63
CA ASP A 3 39.79 1.50 32.73
C ASP A 3 39.92 2.88 32.05
N TYR A 4 40.86 3.73 32.50
CA TYR A 4 41.02 5.08 31.98
C TYR A 4 42.00 5.18 30.79
N MET A 5 42.81 4.15 30.54
CA MET A 5 43.78 4.16 29.42
C MET A 5 43.20 3.63 28.10
N ASN A 6 42.22 2.71 28.13
CA ASN A 6 41.66 2.13 26.91
C ASN A 6 40.75 3.08 26.11
N ARG A 7 40.15 4.09 26.75
CA ARG A 7 39.30 5.07 26.04
C ARG A 7 40.10 6.09 25.22
N LYS A 8 41.32 6.42 25.65
CA LYS A 8 42.20 7.33 24.89
C LYS A 8 42.84 6.65 23.68
N LEU A 9 43.13 5.35 23.77
CA LEU A 9 43.64 4.58 22.62
C LEU A 9 42.57 4.39 21.52
N MET A 10 41.31 4.16 21.91
CA MET A 10 40.19 4.03 20.96
C MET A 10 39.83 5.34 20.24
N MET A 11 40.05 6.52 20.85
CA MET A 11 39.83 7.81 20.16
C MET A 11 40.96 8.19 19.19
N ALA A 12 42.18 7.66 19.38
CA ALA A 12 43.30 7.94 18.48
C ALA A 12 43.27 7.11 17.18
N LEU A 13 42.59 5.97 17.17
CA LEU A 13 42.43 5.11 15.98
C LEU A 13 41.24 5.49 15.09
N GLY A 14 40.35 6.39 15.54
CA GLY A 14 39.17 6.83 14.79
C GLY A 14 39.38 8.01 13.83
N MET A 15 40.56 8.64 13.82
CA MET A 15 40.86 9.83 12.99
C MET A 15 41.73 9.57 11.75
N LEU A 16 41.91 8.30 11.34
CA LEU A 16 42.81 7.94 10.23
C LEU A 16 42.09 7.14 9.12
N ALA A 17 40.84 7.50 8.82
CA ALA A 17 40.03 6.90 7.74
C ALA A 17 39.30 7.96 6.90
N LEU A 18 39.98 9.06 6.54
CA LEU A 18 39.40 10.13 5.71
C LEU A 18 40.40 10.67 4.66
N ALA A 19 41.17 9.77 4.04
CA ALA A 19 42.05 10.13 2.92
C ALA A 19 42.30 8.94 1.99
N ALA A 20 41.26 8.45 1.31
CA ALA A 20 41.40 7.60 0.12
C ALA A 20 40.10 7.61 -0.70
N ALA A 21 39.72 8.76 -1.26
CA ALA A 21 38.83 8.79 -2.41
C ALA A 21 39.70 8.62 -3.67
N PRO A 22 39.54 7.56 -4.47
CA PRO A 22 40.24 7.48 -5.75
C PRO A 22 39.70 8.56 -6.68
N ALA A 23 40.61 9.42 -7.15
CA ALA A 23 40.39 10.38 -8.20
C ALA A 23 40.07 9.66 -9.52
N VAL A 24 38.79 9.36 -9.74
CA VAL A 24 38.25 8.94 -11.04
C VAL A 24 37.22 9.98 -11.47
N TYR A 25 37.70 11.18 -11.76
CA TYR A 25 36.94 12.23 -12.45
C TYR A 25 37.90 13.02 -13.35
N ALA A 26 38.44 12.33 -14.35
CA ALA A 26 39.25 12.95 -15.39
C ALA A 26 39.02 12.24 -16.73
N ALA A 27 37.76 12.25 -17.20
CA ALA A 27 37.39 12.07 -18.60
C ALA A 27 35.87 12.24 -18.77
N ALA A 28 35.37 13.47 -18.60
CA ALA A 28 34.06 13.84 -19.16
C ALA A 28 34.34 14.52 -20.52
N PRO A 29 33.80 13.99 -21.64
CA PRO A 29 33.93 14.66 -22.93
C PRO A 29 33.24 16.02 -22.92
N LYS A 30 33.89 17.01 -23.51
CA LYS A 30 33.35 18.34 -23.75
C LYS A 30 32.16 18.21 -24.70
N LEU A 31 30.96 18.50 -24.20
CA LEU A 31 29.77 18.69 -25.03
C LEU A 31 29.90 20.04 -25.73
N ASP A 32 29.92 19.96 -27.05
CA ASP A 32 29.90 21.07 -28.01
C ASP A 32 28.54 21.77 -27.94
N GLU A 33 28.52 22.95 -27.33
CA GLU A 33 27.44 23.92 -27.48
C GLU A 33 27.59 24.64 -28.82
N SER A 34 26.98 24.12 -29.89
CA SER A 34 26.39 25.00 -30.90
C SER A 34 25.39 24.31 -31.82
N LYS A 35 24.19 24.91 -31.85
CA LYS A 35 23.27 24.99 -33.00
C LYS A 35 22.79 23.65 -33.59
N ASP A 36 21.58 23.24 -33.20
CA ASP A 36 20.50 23.27 -34.20
C ASP A 36 19.11 23.39 -33.57
N ILE A 37 18.32 24.26 -34.19
CA ILE A 37 16.95 24.61 -33.85
C ILE A 37 16.05 23.66 -34.64
N GLY A 38 15.38 22.72 -33.97
CA GLY A 38 14.51 21.77 -34.67
C GLY A 38 13.59 20.99 -33.75
N GLN A 39 12.47 21.61 -33.39
CA GLN A 39 11.17 21.00 -33.07
C GLN A 39 11.13 19.48 -32.82
N THR A 40 11.04 19.08 -31.55
CA THR A 40 10.17 17.98 -31.07
C THR A 40 9.76 18.30 -29.63
N ARG A 41 8.60 18.92 -29.42
CA ARG A 41 7.35 18.27 -28.98
C ARG A 41 7.45 17.60 -27.60
N ASP A 42 6.94 18.31 -26.60
CA ASP A 42 6.04 17.82 -25.55
C ASP A 42 6.47 16.54 -24.78
N LEU A 43 7.52 16.63 -23.95
CA LEU A 43 7.88 15.60 -22.98
C LEU A 43 7.79 16.03 -21.50
N ASP A 44 7.25 17.22 -21.22
CA ASP A 44 7.14 17.77 -19.85
C ASP A 44 5.68 17.81 -19.33
N ALA A 45 4.93 16.72 -19.51
CA ALA A 45 3.61 16.55 -18.90
C ALA A 45 3.34 15.11 -18.42
N ALA A 46 4.37 14.41 -17.96
CA ALA A 46 4.25 13.15 -17.21
C ALA A 46 4.69 13.37 -15.74
N GLY A 47 4.21 14.45 -15.13
CA GLY A 47 4.32 14.67 -13.70
C GLY A 47 3.26 13.85 -12.96
N ASP A 48 3.69 12.88 -12.17
CA ASP A 48 3.10 12.50 -10.88
C ASP A 48 1.59 12.24 -10.83
N ALA A 49 1.01 11.62 -11.86
CA ALA A 49 -0.43 11.34 -11.90
C ALA A 49 -0.84 9.93 -11.42
N ASP A 50 0.09 9.00 -11.14
CA ASP A 50 -0.28 7.60 -10.84
C ASP A 50 0.52 6.91 -9.72
N GLU A 51 1.13 7.65 -8.79
CA GLU A 51 1.40 7.09 -7.45
C GLU A 51 0.14 7.14 -6.59
N ALA A 52 -0.91 6.46 -7.04
CA ALA A 52 -1.86 5.92 -6.08
C ALA A 52 -1.04 5.11 -5.07
N PRO A 53 -1.20 5.34 -3.75
CA PRO A 53 -0.38 4.66 -2.76
C PRO A 53 -0.33 3.16 -3.09
N ALA A 54 0.85 2.55 -3.19
CA ALA A 54 1.00 1.17 -3.68
C ALA A 54 0.09 0.13 -2.97
N TRP A 55 -0.42 0.45 -1.77
CA TRP A 55 -1.43 -0.33 -1.05
C TRP A 55 -2.87 -0.24 -1.59
N GLN A 56 -3.16 0.67 -2.52
CA GLN A 56 -4.43 0.78 -3.26
C GLN A 56 -4.41 0.01 -4.58
N ASN A 57 -3.24 -0.14 -5.22
CA ASN A 57 -3.09 -0.87 -6.49
C ASN A 57 -2.67 -2.34 -6.33
N GLU A 58 -2.22 -2.78 -5.16
CA GLU A 58 -1.94 -4.18 -4.87
C GLU A 58 -3.17 -4.92 -4.31
N GLN A 59 -4.34 -4.82 -4.97
CA GLN A 59 -5.31 -5.90 -4.82
C GLN A 59 -4.65 -7.18 -5.38
N PRO A 60 -4.51 -8.25 -4.56
CA PRO A 60 -3.91 -9.48 -5.03
C PRO A 60 -4.80 -10.06 -6.13
N GLY A 61 -4.30 -10.01 -7.37
CA GLY A 61 -4.78 -10.74 -8.54
C GLY A 61 -6.25 -11.14 -8.48
N GLY A 62 -7.15 -10.17 -8.65
CA GLY A 62 -8.50 -10.47 -9.09
C GLY A 62 -8.40 -11.21 -10.41
N MET A 63 -8.69 -12.52 -10.39
CA MET A 63 -8.67 -13.39 -11.55
C MET A 63 -9.39 -12.73 -12.73
N GLY A 64 -8.64 -12.53 -13.83
CA GLY A 64 -9.11 -12.58 -15.21
C GLY A 64 -10.52 -12.07 -15.48
N GLY A 65 -10.75 -10.77 -15.35
CA GLY A 65 -11.79 -10.09 -16.11
C GLY A 65 -11.22 -9.73 -17.48
N GLY A 66 -11.60 -10.49 -18.50
CA GLY A 66 -11.10 -10.35 -19.87
C GLY A 66 -11.14 -8.92 -20.39
N ALA A 67 -10.13 -8.62 -21.21
CA ALA A 67 -9.99 -7.41 -22.01
C ALA A 67 -11.30 -7.03 -22.71
N MET A 68 -11.97 -5.99 -22.19
CA MET A 68 -12.86 -5.15 -22.98
C MET A 68 -12.07 -3.89 -23.31
N GLY A 69 -11.28 -3.97 -24.39
CA GLY A 69 -10.71 -2.81 -25.05
C GLY A 69 -11.84 -1.97 -25.63
N LEU A 70 -12.29 -0.96 -24.89
CA LEU A 70 -13.09 0.11 -25.46
C LEU A 70 -12.13 1.19 -25.96
N GLY A 71 -11.90 1.10 -27.27
CA GLY A 71 -11.09 2.01 -28.04
C GLY A 71 -11.49 3.46 -27.82
N ARG A 72 -10.45 4.26 -27.57
CA ARG A 72 -10.44 5.71 -27.68
C ARG A 72 -10.63 6.08 -29.15
N GLY A 73 -11.88 6.16 -29.59
CA GLY A 73 -12.29 6.64 -30.91
C GLY A 73 -12.79 8.07 -30.82
N GLN A 74 -11.89 9.02 -31.06
CA GLN A 74 -12.20 10.43 -31.28
C GLN A 74 -12.74 10.62 -32.70
N GLY A 75 -13.90 11.26 -32.83
CA GLY A 75 -14.36 11.86 -34.10
C GLY A 75 -15.55 11.17 -34.75
N GLY A 76 -16.71 11.83 -34.75
CA GLY A 76 -17.84 11.42 -35.59
C GLY A 76 -19.19 11.94 -35.12
N GLN A 77 -19.44 13.24 -35.26
CA GLN A 77 -20.80 13.74 -35.43
C GLN A 77 -21.39 13.08 -36.70
N ARG A 78 -22.43 12.26 -36.55
CA ARG A 78 -23.46 12.09 -37.57
C ARG A 78 -24.70 11.48 -36.93
N GLY A 79 -25.81 12.20 -37.05
CA GLY A 79 -27.07 11.88 -36.42
C GLY A 79 -27.66 10.55 -36.88
N MET A 80 -28.39 9.92 -35.97
CA MET A 80 -29.43 8.95 -36.27
C MET A 80 -30.62 9.27 -35.37
N ALA A 81 -31.48 10.13 -35.90
CA ALA A 81 -32.89 10.10 -35.59
C ALA A 81 -33.46 8.79 -36.14
N GLY A 82 -34.24 8.09 -35.31
CA GLY A 82 -35.12 7.02 -35.78
C GLY A 82 -34.67 5.60 -35.45
N MET A 83 -34.88 5.16 -34.22
CA MET A 83 -35.30 3.78 -33.95
C MET A 83 -36.46 3.78 -32.95
N ARG A 84 -37.62 4.10 -33.51
CA ARG A 84 -38.94 3.76 -33.00
C ARG A 84 -39.36 2.50 -33.77
N GLY A 85 -39.52 1.38 -33.09
CA GLY A 85 -40.16 0.20 -33.67
C GLY A 85 -39.54 -1.11 -33.22
N GLY A 86 -40.35 -1.96 -32.60
CA GLY A 86 -40.02 -3.36 -32.36
C GLY A 86 -40.36 -3.85 -30.97
N MET A 87 -41.65 -3.90 -30.64
CA MET A 87 -42.17 -4.88 -29.71
C MET A 87 -41.80 -6.27 -30.24
N GLY A 88 -40.80 -6.89 -29.63
CA GLY A 88 -40.49 -8.31 -29.78
C GLY A 88 -40.93 -9.04 -28.52
N ALA A 89 -42.22 -9.37 -28.45
CA ALA A 89 -42.74 -10.36 -27.53
C ALA A 89 -42.20 -11.74 -27.95
N GLY A 90 -41.31 -12.33 -27.15
CA GLY A 90 -40.82 -13.67 -27.41
C GLY A 90 -39.69 -14.08 -26.47
N VAL A 91 -39.94 -15.16 -25.71
CA VAL A 91 -38.99 -15.87 -24.85
C VAL A 91 -38.81 -15.28 -23.44
N MET A 92 -39.91 -15.24 -22.67
CA MET A 92 -39.85 -15.61 -21.26
C MET A 92 -39.61 -17.13 -21.18
N GLY A 93 -38.36 -17.54 -21.08
CA GLY A 93 -38.04 -18.90 -20.64
C GLY A 93 -38.32 -19.02 -19.13
N PRO A 94 -39.03 -20.05 -18.65
CA PRO A 94 -39.10 -20.40 -17.22
C PRO A 94 -37.77 -21.05 -16.81
N GLY A 95 -36.71 -20.24 -16.82
CA GLY A 95 -35.37 -20.61 -16.42
C GLY A 95 -35.20 -20.44 -14.93
N ARG A 96 -35.43 -21.53 -14.19
CA ARG A 96 -34.80 -21.85 -12.89
C ARG A 96 -33.42 -21.20 -12.78
N GLY A 97 -33.37 -20.11 -12.02
CA GLY A 97 -32.13 -19.40 -11.69
C GLY A 97 -32.33 -18.41 -10.55
N GLN A 98 -33.37 -18.62 -9.73
CA GLN A 98 -33.62 -17.92 -8.47
C GLN A 98 -32.68 -18.47 -7.38
N GLY A 99 -31.39 -18.60 -7.72
CA GLY A 99 -30.33 -18.99 -6.82
C GLY A 99 -29.71 -17.75 -6.21
N ASN A 100 -30.15 -17.41 -4.99
CA ASN A 100 -29.31 -16.78 -3.99
C ASN A 100 -28.39 -15.60 -4.41
N MET A 101 -28.96 -14.52 -4.99
CA MET A 101 -28.30 -13.20 -4.89
C MET A 101 -28.47 -12.54 -3.51
N MET A 102 -28.97 -13.27 -2.49
CA MET A 102 -29.11 -12.81 -1.10
C MET A 102 -27.88 -13.06 -0.21
N GLY A 103 -26.72 -13.43 -0.78
CA GLY A 103 -25.47 -13.63 -0.02
C GLY A 103 -24.55 -12.41 0.12
N MET A 104 -24.75 -11.35 -0.67
CA MET A 104 -23.87 -10.16 -0.68
C MET A 104 -24.25 -9.07 0.35
N LYS A 105 -25.04 -9.42 1.37
CA LYS A 105 -25.23 -8.58 2.57
C LYS A 105 -24.29 -8.99 3.71
N GLY A 106 -23.35 -9.89 3.45
CA GLY A 106 -22.19 -10.16 4.29
C GLY A 106 -21.12 -9.09 4.11
N GLY A 107 -21.30 -7.97 4.79
CA GLY A 107 -20.22 -7.08 5.23
C GLY A 107 -19.39 -6.40 4.13
N MET A 108 -19.75 -5.16 3.79
CA MET A 108 -18.77 -4.19 3.24
C MET A 108 -17.57 -3.95 4.17
N GLY A 109 -17.53 -4.56 5.36
CA GLY A 109 -16.32 -4.75 6.16
C GLY A 109 -15.40 -5.78 5.51
N GLY A 110 -14.70 -5.40 4.44
CA GLY A 110 -13.64 -6.21 3.87
C GLY A 110 -12.61 -6.63 4.94
N ARG A 111 -11.96 -7.77 4.72
CA ARG A 111 -10.87 -8.30 5.56
C ARG A 111 -9.88 -7.17 5.90
N GLY A 112 -9.93 -6.65 7.13
CA GLY A 112 -9.05 -5.57 7.59
C GLY A 112 -9.74 -4.27 8.01
N PHE A 113 -11.05 -4.11 7.83
CA PHE A 113 -11.79 -3.02 8.47
C PHE A 113 -12.18 -3.42 9.89
N MET A 114 -11.69 -2.66 10.87
CA MET A 114 -12.07 -2.81 12.28
C MET A 114 -13.25 -1.89 12.59
N ASP A 115 -14.14 -2.35 13.48
CA ASP A 115 -15.23 -1.54 14.00
C ASP A 115 -14.68 -0.38 14.86
N GLU A 116 -15.38 0.75 14.88
CA GLU A 116 -15.03 1.93 15.70
C GLU A 116 -14.79 1.54 17.17
N THR A 117 -15.61 0.63 17.69
CA THR A 117 -15.54 0.13 19.07
C THR A 117 -14.23 -0.61 19.37
N GLU A 118 -13.57 -1.18 18.36
CA GLU A 118 -12.27 -1.84 18.50
C GLU A 118 -11.09 -0.90 18.22
N VAL A 119 -11.29 0.10 17.36
CA VAL A 119 -10.24 1.03 16.92
C VAL A 119 -9.93 2.07 18.01
N LEU A 120 -10.95 2.69 18.60
CA LEU A 120 -10.76 3.77 19.57
C LEU A 120 -9.95 3.37 20.81
N PRO A 121 -10.14 2.19 21.43
CA PRO A 121 -9.31 1.76 22.55
C PRO A 121 -7.83 1.64 22.17
N VAL A 122 -7.53 1.18 20.96
CA VAL A 122 -6.16 1.05 20.46
C VAL A 122 -5.55 2.44 20.21
N ILE A 123 -6.30 3.36 19.60
CA ILE A 123 -5.84 4.75 19.42
C ILE A 123 -5.58 5.38 20.79
N LYS A 124 -6.52 5.29 21.73
CA LYS A 124 -6.38 5.86 23.08
C LYS A 124 -5.17 5.30 23.84
N LYS A 125 -4.84 4.03 23.64
CA LYS A 125 -3.67 3.38 24.26
C LYS A 125 -2.35 3.97 23.77
N TYR A 126 -2.21 4.21 22.46
CA TYR A 126 -0.92 4.62 21.87
C TYR A 126 -0.79 6.12 21.60
N ASP A 127 -1.89 6.81 21.36
CA ASP A 127 -1.93 8.25 21.10
C ASP A 127 -3.21 8.88 21.71
N PRO A 128 -3.18 9.19 23.02
CA PRO A 128 -4.32 9.79 23.71
C PRO A 128 -4.65 11.19 23.19
N ALA A 129 -3.68 11.93 22.66
CA ALA A 129 -3.89 13.26 22.10
C ALA A 129 -4.69 13.16 20.79
N PHE A 130 -4.35 12.20 19.93
CA PHE A 130 -5.14 11.92 18.73
C PHE A 130 -6.53 11.39 19.07
N ALA A 131 -6.67 10.53 20.08
CA ALA A 131 -7.99 10.07 20.56
C ALA A 131 -8.87 11.24 21.01
N ALA A 132 -8.34 12.17 21.81
CA ALA A 132 -9.09 13.36 22.24
C ALA A 132 -9.55 14.21 21.05
N LYS A 133 -8.68 14.37 20.04
CA LYS A 133 -9.01 15.07 18.80
C LYS A 133 -10.11 14.38 18.00
N LEU A 134 -10.12 13.04 17.97
CA LEU A 134 -11.18 12.27 17.32
C LEU A 134 -12.53 12.46 18.03
N GLU A 135 -12.56 12.51 19.36
CA GLU A 135 -13.80 12.80 20.10
C GLU A 135 -14.34 14.21 19.80
N GLU A 136 -13.47 15.22 19.68
CA GLU A 136 -13.88 16.55 19.24
C GLU A 136 -14.42 16.54 17.80
N LEU A 137 -13.77 15.81 16.90
CA LEU A 137 -14.22 15.67 15.51
C LEU A 137 -15.56 14.94 15.39
N LYS A 138 -15.87 14.04 16.32
CA LYS A 138 -17.13 13.29 16.33
C LYS A 138 -18.33 14.23 16.41
N THR A 139 -18.20 15.35 17.13
CA THR A 139 -19.25 16.37 17.28
C THR A 139 -19.13 17.48 16.23
N THR A 140 -17.92 18.00 16.00
CA THR A 140 -17.69 19.17 15.14
C THR A 140 -17.69 18.84 13.65
N ALA A 141 -17.16 17.68 13.25
CA ALA A 141 -17.02 17.28 11.85
C ALA A 141 -17.16 15.74 11.68
N PRO A 142 -18.38 15.17 11.82
CA PRO A 142 -18.59 13.72 11.87
C PRO A 142 -18.06 12.95 10.65
N GLN A 143 -18.03 13.58 9.48
CA GLN A 143 -17.47 12.97 8.27
C GLN A 143 -15.95 12.80 8.36
N LYS A 144 -15.23 13.81 8.87
CA LYS A 144 -13.77 13.74 9.06
C LYS A 144 -13.41 12.71 10.13
N TYR A 145 -14.21 12.66 11.20
CA TYR A 145 -14.11 11.63 12.22
C TYR A 145 -14.18 10.22 11.63
N ARG A 146 -15.25 9.91 10.89
CA ARG A 146 -15.42 8.59 10.25
C ARG A 146 -14.27 8.25 9.32
N MET A 147 -13.79 9.20 8.52
CA MET A 147 -12.62 8.95 7.66
C MET A 147 -11.34 8.66 8.46
N ALA A 148 -11.07 9.42 9.53
CA ALA A 148 -9.87 9.25 10.34
C ALA A 148 -9.89 7.90 11.08
N VAL A 149 -11.02 7.52 11.67
CA VAL A 149 -11.20 6.21 12.32
C VAL A 149 -11.08 5.08 11.31
N MET A 150 -11.74 5.19 10.14
CA MET A 150 -11.67 4.16 9.10
C MET A 150 -10.25 3.95 8.56
N MET A 151 -9.52 5.03 8.25
CA MET A 151 -8.14 4.93 7.75
C MET A 151 -7.21 4.33 8.81
N THR A 152 -7.30 4.80 10.05
CA THR A 152 -6.47 4.28 11.16
C THR A 152 -6.83 2.84 11.48
N GLY A 153 -8.12 2.51 11.49
CA GLY A 153 -8.63 1.15 11.71
C GLY A 153 -8.14 0.16 10.65
N LYS A 154 -8.07 0.58 9.37
CA LYS A 154 -7.46 -0.24 8.31
C LYS A 154 -5.98 -0.53 8.60
N MET A 155 -5.21 0.48 9.01
CA MET A 155 -3.79 0.30 9.34
C MET A 155 -3.59 -0.61 10.55
N ILE A 156 -4.41 -0.46 11.60
CA ILE A 156 -4.38 -1.34 12.78
C ILE A 156 -4.79 -2.77 12.38
N GLY A 157 -5.84 -2.93 11.57
CA GLY A 157 -6.28 -4.23 11.08
C GLY A 157 -5.17 -4.99 10.36
N MET A 158 -4.38 -4.30 9.53
CA MET A 158 -3.19 -4.88 8.89
C MET A 158 -2.10 -5.25 9.92
N SER A 159 -1.85 -4.40 10.93
CA SER A 159 -0.86 -4.70 11.98
C SER A 159 -1.21 -5.92 12.83
N ARG A 160 -2.51 -6.16 13.11
CA ARG A 160 -2.96 -7.33 13.87
C ARG A 160 -2.71 -8.65 13.15
N MET A 161 -2.74 -8.66 11.82
CA MET A 161 -2.45 -9.87 11.04
C MET A 161 -1.01 -10.37 11.25
N GLU A 162 -0.10 -9.49 11.70
CA GLU A 162 1.30 -9.82 12.00
C GLU A 162 1.54 -10.21 13.47
N ASN A 163 0.51 -10.11 14.34
CA ASN A 163 0.62 -10.32 15.79
C ASN A 163 1.75 -9.50 16.47
N ASP A 164 2.08 -8.33 15.95
CA ASP A 164 3.12 -7.45 16.50
C ASP A 164 2.50 -6.17 17.06
N GLU A 165 2.63 -5.98 18.38
CA GLU A 165 2.10 -4.83 19.10
C GLU A 165 2.77 -3.50 18.69
N SER A 166 4.05 -3.55 18.32
CA SER A 166 4.79 -2.37 17.86
C SER A 166 4.26 -1.84 16.53
N LEU A 167 3.70 -2.73 15.69
CA LEU A 167 3.05 -2.35 14.45
C LEU A 167 1.70 -1.65 14.69
N ALA A 168 0.97 -2.02 15.73
CA ALA A 168 -0.27 -1.32 16.10
C ALA A 168 0.01 0.11 16.55
N ALA A 169 1.06 0.33 17.36
CA ALA A 169 1.49 1.68 17.74
C ALA A 169 1.93 2.50 16.52
N ALA A 170 2.72 1.91 15.63
CA ALA A 170 3.13 2.56 14.38
C ALA A 170 1.93 2.90 13.47
N ALA A 171 0.92 2.02 13.39
CA ALA A 171 -0.30 2.23 12.64
C ALA A 171 -1.14 3.39 13.20
N VAL A 172 -1.28 3.50 14.53
CA VAL A 172 -1.96 4.64 15.17
C VAL A 172 -1.23 5.95 14.84
N LYS A 173 0.10 5.96 14.99
CA LYS A 173 0.93 7.13 14.69
C LYS A 173 0.83 7.54 13.22
N ALA A 174 0.88 6.58 12.29
CA ALA A 174 0.68 6.84 10.87
C ALA A 174 -0.71 7.43 10.59
N GLY A 175 -1.77 6.89 11.19
CA GLY A 175 -3.12 7.43 11.08
C GLY A 175 -3.24 8.88 11.56
N ALA A 176 -2.62 9.20 12.70
CA ALA A 176 -2.58 10.56 13.23
C ALA A 176 -1.83 11.53 12.30
N LEU A 177 -0.69 11.11 11.76
CA LEU A 177 0.11 11.90 10.83
C LEU A 177 -0.61 12.12 9.50
N GLU A 178 -1.22 11.10 8.90
CA GLU A 178 -2.03 11.21 7.68
C GLU A 178 -3.17 12.22 7.85
N PHE A 179 -3.86 12.13 8.98
CA PHE A 179 -4.90 13.09 9.31
C PHE A 179 -4.34 14.51 9.44
N GLY A 180 -3.22 14.68 10.14
CA GLY A 180 -2.54 15.96 10.31
C GLY A 180 -2.04 16.57 8.98
N VAL A 181 -1.51 15.75 8.07
CA VAL A 181 -1.08 16.19 6.73
C VAL A 181 -2.27 16.68 5.92
N ARG A 182 -3.39 15.95 5.91
CA ARG A 182 -4.61 16.38 5.20
C ARG A 182 -5.16 17.69 5.75
N GLU A 183 -5.15 17.88 7.06
CA GLU A 183 -5.58 19.14 7.67
C GLU A 183 -4.65 20.30 7.32
N LEU A 184 -3.33 20.10 7.38
CA LEU A 184 -2.37 21.12 7.01
C LEU A 184 -2.45 21.47 5.53
N SER A 185 -2.66 20.49 4.65
CA SER A 185 -2.88 20.74 3.22
C SER A 185 -4.11 21.62 3.01
N ALA A 186 -5.24 21.29 3.64
CA ALA A 186 -6.45 22.10 3.54
C ALA A 186 -6.29 23.51 4.15
N LYS A 187 -5.42 23.67 5.16
CA LYS A 187 -5.05 24.99 5.71
C LYS A 187 -4.13 25.76 4.76
N TYR A 188 -3.18 25.09 4.12
CA TYR A 188 -2.24 25.69 3.16
C TYR A 188 -2.98 26.33 1.99
N ASP A 189 -3.97 25.62 1.44
CA ASP A 189 -4.78 26.10 0.30
C ASP A 189 -5.55 27.37 0.62
N LYS A 190 -5.89 27.58 1.90
CA LYS A 190 -6.67 28.73 2.39
C LYS A 190 -5.80 29.82 3.04
N ALA A 191 -4.51 29.58 3.22
CA ALA A 191 -3.63 30.48 3.94
C ALA A 191 -3.19 31.67 3.06
N ALA A 192 -3.02 32.84 3.68
CA ALA A 192 -2.33 33.96 3.06
C ALA A 192 -0.85 33.60 2.80
N GLU A 193 -0.21 34.28 1.85
CA GLU A 193 1.19 34.03 1.47
C GLU A 193 2.15 34.04 2.67
N ALA A 194 1.96 34.98 3.61
CA ALA A 194 2.77 35.06 4.83
C ALA A 194 2.69 33.81 5.73
N GLY A 195 1.58 33.07 5.71
CA GLY A 195 1.38 31.85 6.51
C GLY A 195 1.78 30.55 5.82
N LYS A 196 1.88 30.55 4.48
CA LYS A 196 2.17 29.35 3.69
C LYS A 196 3.53 28.73 4.00
N ALA A 197 4.55 29.55 4.24
CA ALA A 197 5.90 29.06 4.54
C ALA A 197 5.95 28.18 5.80
N GLY A 198 5.26 28.60 6.88
CA GLY A 198 5.18 27.83 8.13
C GLY A 198 4.44 26.51 7.95
N ILE A 199 3.28 26.53 7.27
CA ILE A 199 2.50 25.33 7.00
C ILE A 199 3.28 24.34 6.13
N LYS A 200 4.02 24.83 5.12
CA LYS A 200 4.87 24.00 4.26
C LYS A 200 6.00 23.32 5.05
N ALA A 201 6.60 24.02 6.00
CA ALA A 201 7.62 23.44 6.88
C ALA A 201 7.04 22.31 7.75
N GLU A 202 5.87 22.54 8.36
CA GLU A 202 5.20 21.52 9.18
C GLU A 202 4.77 20.30 8.33
N LEU A 203 4.24 20.54 7.13
CA LEU A 203 3.92 19.47 6.16
C LEU A 203 5.15 18.61 5.84
N LYS A 204 6.28 19.25 5.54
CA LYS A 204 7.52 18.54 5.22
C LYS A 204 7.94 17.59 6.35
N LEU A 205 7.86 18.03 7.61
CA LEU A 205 8.20 17.21 8.76
C LEU A 205 7.27 15.99 8.90
N LYS A 206 5.95 16.19 8.83
CA LYS A 206 4.98 15.09 8.96
C LYS A 206 5.04 14.11 7.80
N VAL A 207 5.28 14.59 6.58
CA VAL A 207 5.43 13.74 5.39
C VAL A 207 6.71 12.90 5.48
N ALA A 208 7.82 13.49 5.95
CA ALA A 208 9.06 12.73 6.17
C ALA A 208 8.84 11.59 7.20
N GLU A 209 8.16 11.90 8.31
CA GLU A 209 7.86 10.89 9.33
C GLU A 209 6.91 9.79 8.83
N LEU A 210 5.92 10.14 8.01
CA LEU A 210 5.08 9.15 7.32
C LEU A 210 5.88 8.27 6.37
N PHE A 211 6.82 8.85 5.63
CA PHE A 211 7.69 8.12 4.73
C PHE A 211 8.50 7.06 5.50
N ASP A 212 9.13 7.44 6.60
CA ASP A 212 9.91 6.53 7.43
C ASP A 212 9.06 5.38 8.00
N LEU A 213 7.84 5.67 8.47
CA LEU A 213 6.90 4.66 8.94
C LEU A 213 6.49 3.69 7.83
N ARG A 214 6.23 4.20 6.63
CA ARG A 214 5.87 3.38 5.45
C ARG A 214 7.04 2.52 5.00
N LEU A 215 8.25 3.08 4.96
CA LEU A 215 9.47 2.36 4.62
C LEU A 215 9.70 1.19 5.59
N LYS A 216 9.61 1.44 6.89
CA LYS A 216 9.68 0.38 7.90
C LYS A 216 8.60 -0.70 7.72
N GLY A 217 7.37 -0.30 7.35
CA GLY A 217 6.31 -1.24 7.01
C GLY A 217 6.64 -2.12 5.81
N GLN A 218 7.22 -1.54 4.75
CA GLN A 218 7.68 -2.28 3.58
C GLN A 218 8.81 -3.26 3.91
N GLU A 219 9.80 -2.84 4.70
CA GLU A 219 10.89 -3.72 5.16
C GLU A 219 10.37 -4.95 5.91
N LEU A 220 9.38 -4.75 6.80
CA LEU A 220 8.77 -5.86 7.53
C LEU A 220 7.99 -6.81 6.61
N ARG A 221 7.28 -6.28 5.62
CA ARG A 221 6.60 -7.09 4.60
C ARG A 221 7.59 -7.91 3.77
N ILE A 222 8.73 -7.33 3.38
CA ILE A 222 9.80 -8.06 2.67
C ILE A 222 10.31 -9.21 3.52
N ARG A 223 10.64 -8.97 4.79
CA ARG A 223 11.11 -10.03 5.72
C ARG A 223 10.10 -11.17 5.88
N ARG A 224 8.80 -10.86 5.85
CA ARG A 224 7.75 -11.89 5.88
C ARG A 224 7.75 -12.72 4.60
N MET A 225 7.77 -12.06 3.44
CA MET A 225 7.82 -12.75 2.15
C MET A 225 9.06 -13.66 2.05
N GLU A 226 10.20 -13.23 2.56
CA GLU A 226 11.42 -14.05 2.62
C GLU A 226 11.23 -15.32 3.47
N LYS A 227 10.59 -15.20 4.65
CA LYS A 227 10.26 -16.35 5.50
C LYS A 227 9.29 -17.32 4.81
N ASP A 228 8.26 -16.79 4.14
CA ASP A 228 7.29 -17.60 3.40
C ASP A 228 7.95 -18.34 2.24
N VAL A 229 8.81 -17.67 1.47
CA VAL A 229 9.61 -18.28 0.40
C VAL A 229 10.52 -19.38 0.95
N ALA A 230 11.20 -19.15 2.08
CA ALA A 230 12.05 -20.16 2.71
C ALA A 230 11.24 -21.40 3.13
N LYS A 231 10.05 -21.20 3.73
CA LYS A 231 9.15 -22.29 4.11
C LYS A 231 8.66 -23.09 2.90
N LEU A 232 8.26 -22.41 1.81
CA LEU A 232 7.83 -23.06 0.58
C LEU A 232 8.96 -23.90 -0.04
N LYS A 233 10.19 -23.38 -0.06
CA LYS A 233 11.37 -24.13 -0.51
C LYS A 233 11.59 -25.39 0.33
N SER A 234 11.53 -25.28 1.66
CA SER A 234 11.67 -26.42 2.56
C SER A 234 10.60 -27.50 2.31
N ASN A 235 9.33 -27.09 2.18
CA ASN A 235 8.23 -28.00 1.86
C ASN A 235 8.42 -28.70 0.51
N LEU A 236 8.94 -27.98 -0.48
CA LEU A 236 9.20 -28.51 -1.81
C LEU A 236 10.31 -29.57 -1.79
N GLU A 237 11.40 -29.32 -1.08
CA GLU A 237 12.48 -30.30 -0.91
C GLU A 237 12.02 -31.53 -0.12
N SER A 238 11.23 -31.34 0.94
CA SER A 238 10.60 -32.46 1.67
C SER A 238 9.71 -33.31 0.76
N ARG A 239 8.89 -32.68 -0.09
CA ARG A 239 8.08 -33.40 -1.08
C ARG A 239 8.91 -34.15 -2.12
N LYS A 240 10.01 -33.57 -2.59
CA LYS A 240 10.94 -34.24 -3.51
C LYS A 240 11.56 -35.47 -2.85
N ALA A 241 12.04 -35.34 -1.61
CA ALA A 241 12.62 -36.45 -0.86
C ALA A 241 11.61 -37.58 -0.60
N ASN A 242 10.34 -37.23 -0.37
CA ASN A 242 9.26 -38.19 -0.12
C ASN A 242 8.49 -38.59 -1.38
N LYS A 243 9.00 -38.28 -2.59
CA LYS A 243 8.25 -38.49 -3.84
C LYS A 243 7.79 -39.94 -4.01
N ALA A 244 8.67 -40.92 -3.79
CA ALA A 244 8.34 -42.34 -3.97
C ALA A 244 7.16 -42.75 -3.07
N LYS A 245 7.25 -42.44 -1.77
CA LYS A 245 6.18 -42.69 -0.79
C LYS A 245 4.86 -42.03 -1.18
N ILE A 246 4.88 -40.74 -1.57
CA ILE A 246 3.67 -40.02 -2.01
C ILE A 246 3.05 -40.69 -3.24
N VAL A 247 3.87 -41.17 -4.18
CA VAL A 247 3.40 -41.86 -5.38
C VAL A 247 2.78 -43.21 -5.01
N GLU A 248 3.42 -44.00 -4.14
CA GLU A 248 2.91 -45.29 -3.66
C GLU A 248 1.58 -45.13 -2.90
N GLU A 249 1.50 -44.16 -1.98
CA GLU A 249 0.25 -43.85 -1.26
C GLU A 249 -0.88 -43.49 -2.23
N ARG A 250 -0.59 -42.63 -3.23
CA ARG A 250 -1.58 -42.26 -4.23
C ARG A 250 -1.98 -43.43 -5.13
N LEU A 251 -1.05 -44.32 -5.46
CA LEU A 251 -1.31 -45.51 -6.25
C LEU A 251 -2.21 -46.49 -5.48
N GLY A 252 -1.94 -46.72 -4.19
CA GLY A 252 -2.77 -47.56 -3.33
C GLY A 252 -4.20 -47.03 -3.18
N GLN A 253 -4.39 -45.71 -3.06
CA GLN A 253 -5.72 -45.09 -3.07
C GLN A 253 -6.50 -45.36 -4.36
N LEU A 254 -5.82 -45.31 -5.51
CA LEU A 254 -6.45 -45.47 -6.83
C LEU A 254 -6.75 -46.94 -7.17
N THR A 255 -5.94 -47.87 -6.69
CA THR A 255 -6.08 -49.31 -6.94
C THR A 255 -7.01 -50.00 -5.93
N GLY A 256 -7.34 -49.34 -4.81
CA GLY A 256 -8.13 -49.93 -3.73
C GLY A 256 -7.30 -50.83 -2.80
N GLU A 257 -5.99 -50.92 -3.00
CA GLU A 257 -5.06 -51.65 -2.13
C GLU A 257 -4.70 -50.86 -0.85
N GLY A 258 -4.98 -49.55 -0.83
CA GLY A 258 -4.74 -48.67 0.33
C GLY A 258 -5.86 -48.70 1.37
N TYR A 259 -5.51 -48.46 2.64
CA TYR A 259 -6.47 -48.27 3.73
C TYR A 259 -7.27 -46.97 3.55
N GLY A 260 -8.55 -47.09 3.16
CA GLY A 260 -9.54 -46.01 3.28
C GLY A 260 -10.05 -45.48 1.95
N TRP A 261 -11.33 -45.75 1.68
CA TRP A 261 -12.23 -44.95 0.86
C TRP A 261 -13.26 -44.30 1.77
#